data_AF-A0A6L4YE67-F1
#
_entry.id   AF-A0A6L4YE67-F1
#
_cell.length_a   1.000
_cell.length_b   1.000
_cell.length_c   1.000
_cell.angle_alpha   90.00
_cell.angle_beta   90.00
_cell.angle_gamma   90.00
#
_symmetry.space_group_name_H-M   'P 1'
#
loop_
_entity.id
_entity.type
_entity.pdbx_description
1 polymer ?
#
loop_
_entity_poly.entity_id
_entity_poly.type
_entity_poly.pdbx_seq_one_letter_code
_entity_poly.pdbx_strand_id
1 'polypeptide(L)'
;MATFAAPDRTHKSVTWATAAGLAALALVLPAVAADAQPPASIETIVQFHTVCSSCHEGQCSARLSFDSGAAAARSHIERYLGTTTDGQAAALFAMLRHVKETCGHYPVAANRPATGVWEATELALWRNAQAGAYFIPLGPLTAGRRQLVLEFDGAAEGNARIDNGRTETQADERLCGDTAKTVAFDATAGTTYFLHLKAGTGILRRITFR
;
A
#
# COMPACT_ATOMS: atom_id res chain seq x y z
N MET A 1 26.67 58.82 51.37
CA MET A 1 25.27 58.38 51.19
C MET A 1 25.19 56.94 51.69
N ALA A 2 24.20 56.70 52.57
CA ALA A 2 23.67 55.45 53.16
C ALA A 2 24.20 54.09 52.65
N THR A 3 24.29 52.99 53.42
CA THR A 3 23.35 52.49 54.44
C THR A 3 23.95 51.24 55.12
N PHE A 4 23.72 51.12 56.43
CA PHE A 4 23.24 49.95 57.19
C PHE A 4 23.86 48.53 57.08
N ALA A 5 23.82 47.89 58.25
CA ALA A 5 24.44 46.65 58.67
C ALA A 5 23.56 45.38 58.51
N ALA A 6 24.21 44.25 58.85
CA ALA A 6 23.72 42.95 59.35
C ALA A 6 23.52 41.82 58.32
N PRO A 7 23.49 40.54 58.75
CA PRO A 7 24.39 39.87 59.69
C PRO A 7 24.90 38.51 59.17
N ASP A 8 25.88 37.99 59.92
CA ASP A 8 26.39 36.62 59.96
C ASP A 8 25.28 35.55 60.02
N ARG A 9 25.41 34.50 59.19
CA ARG A 9 24.78 33.19 59.37
C ARG A 9 25.71 32.08 58.86
N THR A 10 26.58 31.65 59.76
CA THR A 10 27.05 30.27 59.87
C THR A 10 25.87 29.28 59.83
N HIS A 11 25.82 28.37 58.86
CA HIS A 11 25.07 27.11 59.01
C HIS A 11 25.69 25.98 58.16
N LYS A 12 26.50 25.17 58.86
CA LYS A 12 26.56 23.70 58.85
C LYS A 12 26.39 23.00 57.49
N SER A 13 27.53 22.51 57.00
CA SER A 13 27.66 21.36 56.11
C SER A 13 26.86 20.17 56.64
N VAL A 14 25.94 19.67 55.82
CA VAL A 14 25.20 18.44 56.05
C VAL A 14 25.55 17.48 54.93
N THR A 15 26.47 16.56 55.21
CA THR A 15 26.86 15.43 54.35
C THR A 15 25.84 14.31 54.51
N TRP A 16 25.04 14.05 53.48
CA TRP A 16 24.20 12.85 53.41
C TRP A 16 24.74 11.97 52.28
N ALA A 17 25.40 10.88 52.70
CA ALA A 17 25.78 9.79 51.83
C ALA A 17 24.62 8.77 51.75
N THR A 18 24.38 8.33 50.51
CA THR A 18 23.84 7.02 50.08
C THR A 18 22.48 6.55 50.60
N ALA A 19 21.53 6.40 49.67
CA ALA A 19 20.86 5.10 49.45
C ALA A 19 20.28 5.05 48.04
N ALA A 20 20.81 4.12 47.24
CA ALA A 20 20.34 3.75 45.91
C ALA A 20 18.95 3.11 45.98
N GLY A 21 18.14 3.32 44.94
CA GLY A 21 16.85 2.63 44.81
C GLY A 21 15.95 3.16 43.71
N LEU A 22 16.48 3.45 42.52
CA LEU A 22 15.63 3.62 41.33
C LEU A 22 15.28 2.23 40.80
N ALA A 23 14.18 1.66 41.31
CA ALA A 23 13.54 0.52 40.68
C ALA A 23 12.99 0.97 39.31
N ALA A 24 13.75 0.66 38.26
CA ALA A 24 13.28 0.82 36.88
C ALA A 24 12.13 -0.18 36.67
N LEU A 25 10.89 0.31 36.75
CA LEU A 25 9.70 -0.44 36.37
C LEU A 25 9.72 -0.57 34.84
N ALA A 26 10.36 -1.63 34.35
CA ALA A 26 10.31 -2.02 32.95
C ALA A 26 8.86 -2.40 32.64
N LEU A 27 8.09 -1.46 32.09
CA LEU A 27 6.83 -1.73 31.42
C LEU A 27 7.13 -2.67 30.25
N VAL A 28 6.98 -3.97 30.48
CA VAL A 28 6.89 -4.99 29.43
C VAL A 28 5.58 -4.72 28.71
N LEU A 29 5.61 -3.81 27.74
CA LEU A 29 4.55 -3.70 26.74
C LEU A 29 4.54 -5.04 26.00
N PRO A 30 3.43 -5.80 26.01
CA PRO A 30 3.33 -6.96 25.14
C PRO A 30 3.54 -6.45 23.72
N ALA A 31 4.53 -7.00 23.03
CA ALA A 31 4.64 -6.83 21.59
C ALA A 31 3.30 -7.31 21.02
N VAL A 32 2.50 -6.38 20.51
CA VAL A 32 1.31 -6.73 19.75
C VAL A 32 1.84 -7.58 18.62
N ALA A 33 1.54 -8.89 18.65
CA ALA A 33 1.86 -9.76 17.55
C ALA A 33 1.25 -9.07 16.32
N ALA A 34 2.10 -8.72 15.35
CA ALA A 34 1.61 -8.31 14.05
C ALA A 34 0.68 -9.45 13.62
N ASP A 35 -0.63 -9.17 13.55
CA ASP A 35 -1.62 -10.11 13.06
C ASP A 35 -1.05 -10.63 11.76
N ALA A 36 -0.65 -11.91 11.74
CA ALA A 36 -0.12 -12.54 10.55
C ALA A 36 -1.29 -12.59 9.58
N GLN A 37 -1.44 -11.55 8.76
CA GLN A 37 -2.54 -11.47 7.82
C GLN A 37 -2.48 -12.73 6.95
N PRO A 38 -3.57 -13.49 6.87
CA PRO A 38 -3.59 -14.69 6.06
C PRO A 38 -3.17 -14.29 4.64
N PRO A 39 -2.27 -15.06 3.98
CA PRO A 39 -1.82 -14.72 2.64
C PRO A 39 -3.04 -14.69 1.72
N ALA A 40 -3.35 -13.50 1.21
CA ALA A 40 -4.44 -13.35 0.27
C ALA A 40 -4.04 -13.94 -1.09
N SER A 41 -5.00 -14.57 -1.76
CA SER A 41 -4.79 -15.04 -3.12
C SER A 41 -4.51 -13.86 -4.08
N ILE A 42 -3.80 -14.11 -5.18
CA ILE A 42 -3.58 -13.11 -6.23
C ILE A 42 -4.92 -12.57 -6.73
N GLU A 43 -5.92 -13.44 -6.92
CA GLU A 43 -7.26 -13.04 -7.35
C GLU A 43 -7.89 -12.02 -6.38
N THR A 44 -7.83 -12.27 -5.07
CA THR A 44 -8.36 -11.36 -4.06
C THR A 44 -7.62 -10.02 -4.05
N ILE A 45 -6.30 -10.04 -4.21
CA ILE A 45 -5.46 -8.82 -4.30
C ILE A 45 -5.85 -7.99 -5.53
N VAL A 46 -5.99 -8.65 -6.67
CA VAL A 46 -6.38 -8.02 -7.94
C VAL A 46 -7.79 -7.44 -7.84
N GLN A 47 -8.76 -8.17 -7.29
CA GLN A 47 -10.12 -7.68 -7.06
C GLN A 47 -10.10 -6.43 -6.16
N PHE A 48 -9.37 -6.47 -5.05
CA PHE A 48 -9.25 -5.32 -4.16
C PHE A 48 -8.70 -4.09 -4.88
N HIS A 49 -7.60 -4.23 -5.62
CA HIS A 49 -6.92 -3.08 -6.24
C HIS A 49 -7.56 -2.57 -7.54
N THR A 50 -8.42 -3.37 -8.16
CA THR A 50 -9.16 -2.98 -9.37
C THR A 50 -10.58 -2.48 -9.08
N VAL A 51 -11.12 -2.78 -7.89
CA VAL A 51 -12.47 -2.38 -7.47
C VAL A 51 -12.42 -1.51 -6.22
N CYS A 52 -12.03 -2.08 -5.08
CA CYS A 52 -12.13 -1.43 -3.78
C CYS A 52 -11.20 -0.22 -3.61
N SER A 53 -9.94 -0.31 -4.05
CA SER A 53 -8.97 0.79 -3.88
C SER A 53 -9.25 1.99 -4.81
N SER A 54 -10.23 1.87 -5.70
CA SER A 54 -10.71 2.98 -6.52
C SER A 54 -11.78 3.83 -5.82
N CYS A 55 -12.38 3.31 -4.74
CA CYS A 55 -13.39 3.99 -3.94
C CYS A 55 -12.75 4.97 -2.94
N HIS A 56 -13.47 6.00 -2.50
CA HIS A 56 -12.99 6.90 -1.45
C HIS A 56 -12.77 6.16 -0.11
N GLU A 57 -13.56 5.11 0.12
CA GLU A 57 -13.38 4.17 1.21
C GLU A 57 -12.09 3.36 1.08
N GLY A 58 -11.50 3.23 -0.10
CA GLY A 58 -10.23 2.53 -0.34
C GLY A 58 -8.99 3.43 -0.30
N GLN A 59 -9.16 4.75 -0.15
CA GLN A 59 -8.05 5.71 -0.13
C GLN A 59 -7.50 5.93 1.29
N CYS A 60 -6.24 6.35 1.40
CA CYS A 60 -5.60 6.74 2.67
C CYS A 60 -6.43 7.83 3.37
N SER A 61 -7.06 7.52 4.50
CA SER A 61 -7.83 8.50 5.27
C SER A 61 -7.81 8.27 6.78
N ALA A 62 -6.99 7.34 7.29
CA ALA A 62 -6.90 6.88 8.69
C ALA A 62 -8.22 6.42 9.37
N ARG A 63 -9.38 6.69 8.75
CA ARG A 63 -10.71 6.31 9.21
C ARG A 63 -11.17 5.12 8.40
N LEU A 64 -11.38 4.00 9.09
CA LEU A 64 -12.02 2.83 8.50
C LEU A 64 -13.52 3.09 8.40
N SER A 65 -14.08 2.85 7.22
CA SER A 65 -15.53 2.97 6.99
C SER A 65 -16.34 1.86 7.68
N PHE A 66 -15.67 0.79 8.15
CA PHE A 66 -16.30 -0.37 8.81
C PHE A 66 -15.53 -0.70 10.10
N ASP A 67 -15.84 0.03 11.17
CA ASP A 67 -15.25 -0.16 12.50
C ASP A 67 -15.61 -1.51 13.14
N SER A 68 -16.74 -2.09 12.73
CA SER A 68 -17.29 -3.37 13.20
C SER A 68 -16.77 -4.60 12.44
N GLY A 69 -15.76 -4.44 11.58
CA GLY A 69 -15.02 -5.55 10.98
C GLY A 69 -15.57 -6.10 9.66
N ALA A 70 -15.03 -7.24 9.23
CA ALA A 70 -15.32 -7.83 7.92
C ALA A 70 -16.81 -8.21 7.72
N ALA A 71 -17.50 -8.66 8.76
CA ALA A 71 -18.92 -8.99 8.68
C ALA A 71 -19.79 -7.77 8.34
N ALA A 72 -19.47 -6.60 8.90
CA ALA A 72 -20.16 -5.36 8.60
C ALA A 72 -19.83 -4.82 7.20
N ALA A 73 -18.61 -5.09 6.70
CA ALA A 73 -18.20 -4.72 5.35
C ALA A 73 -18.81 -5.63 4.26
N ARG A 74 -19.28 -6.82 4.60
CA ARG A 74 -19.66 -7.86 3.63
C ARG A 74 -20.70 -7.39 2.62
N SER A 75 -21.83 -6.85 3.07
CA SER A 75 -22.89 -6.42 2.15
C SER A 75 -22.43 -5.31 1.20
N HIS A 76 -21.48 -4.48 1.65
CA HIS A 76 -20.87 -3.46 0.79
C HIS A 76 -19.92 -4.11 -0.23
N ILE A 77 -19.06 -5.04 0.19
CA ILE A 77 -18.18 -5.80 -0.70
C ILE A 77 -18.98 -6.52 -1.77
N GLU A 78 -20.04 -7.23 -1.38
CA GLU A 78 -20.85 -8.04 -2.29
C GLU A 78 -21.64 -7.21 -3.31
N ARG A 79 -21.92 -5.94 -3.02
CA ARG A 79 -22.51 -5.00 -3.99
C ARG A 79 -21.60 -4.78 -5.20
N TYR A 80 -20.28 -4.78 -5.01
CA TYR A 80 -19.32 -4.46 -6.06
C TYR A 80 -18.64 -5.69 -6.66
N LEU A 81 -18.44 -6.75 -5.87
CA LEU A 81 -17.74 -7.97 -6.30
C LEU A 81 -18.66 -9.17 -6.53
N GLY A 82 -19.96 -9.05 -6.20
CA GLY A 82 -20.88 -10.19 -6.18
C GLY A 82 -20.69 -11.04 -4.92
N THR A 83 -21.28 -12.24 -4.89
CA THR A 83 -21.22 -13.13 -3.72
C THR A 83 -19.78 -13.44 -3.33
N THR A 84 -19.47 -13.33 -2.03
CA THR A 84 -18.14 -13.64 -1.49
C THR A 84 -18.21 -14.74 -0.44
N THR A 85 -17.10 -15.45 -0.24
CA THR A 85 -16.94 -16.34 0.93
C THR A 85 -16.51 -15.53 2.15
N ASP A 86 -16.70 -16.08 3.35
CA ASP A 86 -16.27 -15.44 4.60
C ASP A 86 -14.76 -15.14 4.60
N GLY A 87 -13.96 -16.08 4.08
CA GLY A 87 -12.51 -15.92 3.96
C GLY A 87 -12.12 -14.81 2.98
N GLN A 88 -12.80 -14.71 1.84
CA GLN A 88 -12.56 -13.63 0.87
C GLN A 88 -12.97 -12.27 1.43
N ALA A 89 -14.12 -12.16 2.09
CA ALA A 89 -14.56 -10.93 2.74
C ALA A 89 -13.58 -10.49 3.84
N ALA A 90 -13.08 -11.43 4.65
CA ALA A 90 -12.07 -11.16 5.66
C ALA A 90 -10.74 -10.67 5.05
N ALA A 91 -10.28 -11.31 3.96
CA ALA A 91 -9.06 -10.89 3.27
C ALA A 91 -9.18 -9.48 2.65
N LEU A 92 -10.29 -9.19 1.96
CA LEU A 92 -10.58 -7.87 1.39
C LEU A 92 -10.65 -6.78 2.48
N PHE A 93 -11.30 -7.09 3.61
CA PHE A 93 -11.34 -6.18 4.74
C PHE A 93 -9.95 -5.96 5.36
N ALA A 94 -9.13 -6.99 5.47
CA ALA A 94 -7.77 -6.86 5.98
C ALA A 94 -6.88 -6.00 5.06
N MET A 95 -7.05 -6.10 3.74
CA MET A 95 -6.39 -5.18 2.78
C MET A 95 -6.88 -3.75 2.92
N LEU A 96 -8.19 -3.54 3.06
CA LEU A 96 -8.79 -2.22 3.29
C LEU A 96 -8.17 -1.56 4.53
N ARG A 97 -8.11 -2.32 5.62
CA ARG A 97 -7.48 -1.92 6.87
C ARG A 97 -6.02 -1.53 6.67
N HIS A 98 -5.24 -2.39 6.04
CA HIS A 98 -3.83 -2.13 5.74
C HIS A 98 -3.64 -0.82 4.96
N VAL A 99 -4.37 -0.63 3.86
CA VAL A 99 -4.24 0.58 3.02
C VAL A 99 -4.62 1.84 3.80
N LYS A 100 -5.66 1.76 4.64
CA LYS A 100 -6.12 2.88 5.48
C LYS A 100 -5.12 3.27 6.55
N GLU A 101 -4.53 2.28 7.23
CA GLU A 101 -3.63 2.49 8.37
C GLU A 101 -2.22 2.86 7.91
N THR A 102 -1.72 2.21 6.87
CA THR A 102 -0.33 2.38 6.41
C THR A 102 -0.18 3.45 5.34
N CYS A 103 -1.26 3.82 4.66
CA CYS A 103 -1.25 4.67 3.47
C CYS A 103 -0.26 4.15 2.42
N GLY A 104 -0.32 2.85 2.16
CA GLY A 104 0.52 2.14 1.19
C GLY A 104 -0.23 0.98 0.56
N HIS A 105 0.30 0.46 -0.56
CA HIS A 105 -0.28 -0.74 -1.18
C HIS A 105 -0.20 -1.94 -0.25
N TYR A 106 -1.16 -2.86 -0.39
CA TYR A 106 -1.10 -4.13 0.29
C TYR A 106 0.16 -4.89 -0.16
N PRO A 107 0.94 -5.50 0.75
CA PRO A 107 2.16 -6.19 0.38
C PRO A 107 1.84 -7.38 -0.53
N VAL A 108 2.44 -7.39 -1.71
CA VAL A 108 2.37 -8.51 -2.65
C VAL A 108 3.77 -8.76 -3.20
N ALA A 109 4.17 -10.03 -3.25
CA ALA A 109 5.44 -10.40 -3.84
C ALA A 109 5.39 -10.10 -5.34
N ALA A 110 6.31 -9.27 -5.82
CA ALA A 110 6.48 -9.04 -7.24
C ALA A 110 6.97 -10.33 -7.89
N ASN A 111 6.21 -10.85 -8.86
CA ASN A 111 6.65 -11.94 -9.72
C ASN A 111 7.11 -11.34 -11.06
N ARG A 112 8.24 -10.62 -11.03
CA ARG A 112 8.83 -10.03 -12.23
C ARG A 112 9.64 -11.11 -12.96
N PRO A 113 9.36 -11.37 -14.25
CA PRO A 113 10.17 -12.29 -15.06
C PRO A 113 11.61 -11.79 -15.14
N ALA A 114 12.57 -12.72 -15.05
CA ALA A 114 13.99 -12.40 -15.13
C ALA A 114 14.39 -11.75 -16.47
N THR A 115 13.64 -12.04 -17.54
CA THR A 115 13.80 -11.44 -18.86
C THR A 115 13.41 -9.95 -18.90
N GLY A 116 12.69 -9.46 -17.88
CA GLY A 116 12.11 -8.11 -17.86
C GLY A 116 10.91 -7.93 -18.79
N VAL A 117 10.42 -9.01 -19.39
CA VAL A 117 9.26 -9.05 -20.28
C VAL A 117 8.19 -9.93 -19.63
N TRP A 118 6.98 -9.39 -19.47
CA TRP A 118 5.81 -10.18 -19.09
C TRP A 118 5.05 -10.57 -20.34
N GLU A 119 4.67 -11.84 -20.43
CA GLU A 119 3.83 -12.37 -21.49
C GLU A 119 2.39 -12.63 -21.02
N ALA A 120 1.47 -12.81 -21.97
CA ALA A 120 0.03 -12.91 -21.72
C ALA A 120 -0.34 -13.94 -20.62
N THR A 121 0.34 -15.08 -20.56
CA THR A 121 0.08 -16.13 -19.57
C THR A 121 0.39 -15.68 -18.14
N GLU A 122 1.44 -14.88 -17.95
CA GLU A 122 1.82 -14.34 -16.64
C GLU A 122 0.90 -13.20 -16.24
N LEU A 123 0.52 -12.37 -17.23
CA LEU A 123 -0.38 -11.24 -17.07
C LEU A 123 -1.82 -11.65 -16.76
N ALA A 124 -2.24 -12.83 -17.21
CA ALA A 124 -3.60 -13.35 -16.96
C ALA A 124 -3.92 -13.48 -15.46
N LEU A 125 -2.93 -13.80 -14.63
CA LEU A 125 -3.10 -13.91 -13.18
C LEU A 125 -3.42 -12.56 -12.51
N TRP A 126 -3.00 -11.47 -13.13
CA TRP A 126 -3.13 -10.11 -12.61
C TRP A 126 -4.37 -9.38 -13.14
N ARG A 127 -5.23 -10.09 -13.87
CA ARG A 127 -6.42 -9.53 -14.54
C ARG A 127 -7.68 -9.75 -13.71
N ASN A 128 -8.43 -8.67 -13.51
CA ASN A 128 -9.84 -8.74 -13.17
C ASN A 128 -10.66 -8.64 -14.47
N ALA A 129 -11.15 -9.78 -14.97
CA ALA A 129 -11.89 -9.82 -16.23
C ALA A 129 -13.22 -9.07 -16.13
N GLN A 130 -13.90 -9.13 -14.98
CA GLN A 130 -15.18 -8.47 -14.72
C GLN A 130 -15.03 -6.95 -14.73
N ALA A 131 -13.91 -6.43 -14.21
CA ALA A 131 -13.63 -5.00 -14.20
C ALA A 131 -12.93 -4.48 -15.48
N GLY A 132 -12.51 -5.37 -16.39
CA GLY A 132 -11.69 -4.99 -17.55
C GLY A 132 -10.37 -4.32 -17.14
N ALA A 133 -9.77 -4.80 -16.06
CA ALA A 133 -8.68 -4.12 -15.39
C ALA A 133 -7.58 -5.09 -14.91
N TYR A 134 -6.42 -4.53 -14.60
CA TYR A 134 -5.25 -5.23 -14.10
C TYR A 134 -4.65 -4.50 -12.90
N PHE A 135 -4.07 -5.26 -11.99
CA PHE A 135 -3.19 -4.77 -10.94
C PHE A 135 -1.92 -5.60 -10.93
N ILE A 136 -0.79 -5.00 -11.33
CA ILE A 136 0.46 -5.73 -11.57
C ILE A 136 1.57 -5.15 -10.68
N PRO A 137 2.13 -5.94 -9.75
CA PRO A 137 3.31 -5.52 -8.99
C PRO A 137 4.55 -5.55 -9.89
N LEU A 138 5.07 -4.37 -10.21
CA LEU A 138 6.27 -4.20 -11.03
C LEU A 138 7.56 -4.49 -10.24
N GLY A 139 7.47 -4.48 -8.92
CA GLY A 139 8.59 -4.70 -8.01
C GLY A 139 9.44 -3.45 -7.79
N PRO A 140 10.56 -3.58 -7.07
CA PRO A 140 11.53 -2.51 -6.96
C PRO A 140 12.19 -2.25 -8.31
N LEU A 141 12.49 -0.97 -8.56
CA LEU A 141 13.14 -0.53 -9.78
C LEU A 141 14.41 0.25 -9.45
N THR A 142 15.40 0.17 -10.33
CA THR A 142 16.58 1.03 -10.26
C THR A 142 16.17 2.47 -10.52
N ALA A 143 16.77 3.40 -9.78
CA ALA A 143 16.44 4.82 -9.90
C ALA A 143 16.70 5.36 -11.32
N GLY A 144 16.01 6.44 -11.68
CA GLY A 144 16.12 7.11 -12.98
C GLY A 144 14.87 6.94 -13.86
N ARG A 145 14.91 7.56 -15.04
CA ARG A 145 13.82 7.52 -16.01
C ARG A 145 13.59 6.08 -16.49
N ARG A 146 12.34 5.65 -16.47
CA ARG A 146 11.88 4.32 -16.92
C ARG A 146 10.76 4.46 -17.93
N GLN A 147 10.64 3.47 -18.81
CA GLN A 147 9.50 3.34 -19.70
C GLN A 147 8.92 1.92 -19.61
N LEU A 148 7.60 1.82 -19.47
CA LEU A 148 6.88 0.57 -19.74
C LEU A 148 6.23 0.70 -21.11
N VAL A 149 6.42 -0.32 -21.94
CA VAL A 149 5.64 -0.51 -23.16
C VAL A 149 4.59 -1.57 -22.88
N LEU A 150 3.33 -1.17 -22.98
CA LEU A 150 2.15 -2.00 -22.85
C LEU A 150 1.67 -2.36 -24.25
N GLU A 151 1.51 -3.65 -24.53
CA GLU A 151 0.93 -4.13 -25.79
C GLU A 151 -0.37 -4.87 -25.51
N PHE A 152 -1.39 -4.58 -26.32
CA PHE A 152 -2.72 -5.12 -26.18
C PHE A 152 -3.09 -6.03 -27.36
N ASP A 153 -3.96 -6.98 -27.09
CA ASP A 153 -4.81 -7.64 -28.08
C ASP A 153 -6.19 -6.95 -28.05
N GLY A 154 -6.57 -6.37 -29.18
CA GLY A 154 -7.69 -5.44 -29.30
C GLY A 154 -7.36 -4.00 -28.88
N ALA A 155 -8.36 -3.11 -29.03
CA ALA A 155 -8.26 -1.70 -28.68
C ALA A 155 -8.50 -1.52 -27.17
N ALA A 156 -7.56 -0.89 -26.47
CA ALA A 156 -7.67 -0.60 -25.05
C ALA A 156 -8.21 0.82 -24.80
N GLU A 157 -9.21 0.91 -23.91
CA GLU A 157 -9.80 2.18 -23.48
C GLU A 157 -9.79 2.29 -21.95
N GLY A 158 -9.44 3.47 -21.43
CA GLY A 158 -9.33 3.71 -19.99
C GLY A 158 -8.04 4.44 -19.64
N ASN A 159 -7.26 3.90 -18.70
CA ASN A 159 -6.03 4.53 -18.24
C ASN A 159 -4.99 3.52 -17.74
N ALA A 160 -3.72 3.89 -17.84
CA ALA A 160 -2.58 3.19 -17.28
C ALA A 160 -1.88 4.10 -16.27
N ARG A 161 -1.96 3.74 -14.99
CA ARG A 161 -1.40 4.50 -13.87
C ARG A 161 -0.30 3.70 -13.17
N ILE A 162 0.81 4.36 -12.88
CA ILE A 162 1.91 3.79 -12.09
C ILE A 162 1.91 4.49 -10.74
N ASP A 163 1.77 3.71 -9.67
CA ASP A 163 1.88 4.18 -8.29
C ASP A 163 3.13 3.60 -7.63
N ASN A 164 3.72 4.35 -6.69
CA ASN A 164 4.78 3.83 -5.81
C ASN A 164 4.18 3.11 -4.59
N GLY A 165 5.02 2.52 -3.73
CA GLY A 165 4.56 1.77 -2.55
C GLY A 165 3.71 2.55 -1.55
N ARG A 166 3.74 3.88 -1.61
CA ARG A 166 2.94 4.81 -0.78
C ARG A 166 1.65 5.26 -1.48
N THR A 167 1.25 4.59 -2.56
CA THR A 167 0.07 4.94 -3.39
C THR A 167 0.17 6.29 -4.08
N GLU A 168 1.37 6.88 -4.17
CA GLU A 168 1.57 8.15 -4.88
C GLU A 168 1.74 7.88 -6.37
N THR A 169 0.93 8.55 -7.18
CA THR A 169 0.97 8.42 -8.63
C THR A 169 2.21 9.06 -9.23
N GLN A 170 2.91 8.28 -10.06
CA GLN A 170 4.17 8.61 -10.72
C GLN A 170 3.95 8.87 -12.22
N ALA A 171 2.94 8.22 -12.80
CA ALA A 171 2.43 8.47 -14.14
C ALA A 171 0.96 8.08 -14.22
N ASP A 172 0.16 8.80 -14.99
CA ASP A 172 -1.22 8.45 -15.33
C ASP A 172 -1.49 8.81 -16.79
N GLU A 173 -1.71 7.79 -17.60
CA GLU A 173 -1.74 7.88 -19.04
C GLU A 173 -3.08 7.38 -19.56
N ARG A 174 -3.79 8.23 -20.31
CA ARG A 174 -5.08 7.85 -20.91
C ARG A 174 -4.88 6.88 -22.09
N LEU A 175 -5.78 5.90 -22.18
CA LEU A 175 -5.90 4.97 -23.29
C LEU A 175 -7.11 5.34 -24.15
N CYS A 176 -6.92 5.47 -25.46
CA CYS A 176 -7.89 5.99 -26.42
C CYS A 176 -8.12 5.04 -27.60
N GLY A 177 -8.34 3.76 -27.33
CA GLY A 177 -8.41 2.71 -28.35
C GLY A 177 -7.02 2.21 -28.75
N ASP A 178 -6.05 2.31 -27.84
CA ASP A 178 -4.65 2.01 -28.12
C ASP A 178 -4.41 0.50 -28.23
N THR A 179 -3.62 0.07 -29.22
CA THR A 179 -3.09 -1.29 -29.32
C THR A 179 -1.69 -1.42 -28.69
N ALA A 180 -1.03 -0.29 -28.47
CA ALA A 180 0.20 -0.17 -27.69
C ALA A 180 0.28 1.19 -27.00
N LYS A 181 0.84 1.23 -25.79
CA LYS A 181 1.02 2.46 -25.01
C LYS A 181 2.37 2.46 -24.31
N THR A 182 3.10 3.56 -24.40
CA THR A 182 4.29 3.79 -23.58
C THR A 182 3.93 4.65 -22.38
N VAL A 183 4.28 4.19 -21.18
CA VAL A 183 4.13 4.93 -19.92
C VAL A 183 5.52 5.22 -19.37
N ALA A 184 5.87 6.50 -19.26
CA ALA A 184 7.19 6.93 -18.81
C ALA A 184 7.09 7.63 -17.44
N PHE A 185 8.01 7.31 -16.53
CA PHE A 185 8.03 7.84 -15.17
C PHE A 185 9.45 7.83 -14.60
N ASP A 186 9.68 8.57 -13.54
CA ASP A 186 10.96 8.62 -12.84
C ASP A 186 10.92 7.71 -11.61
N ALA A 187 11.74 6.66 -11.63
CA ALA A 187 11.83 5.72 -10.52
C ALA A 187 12.83 6.21 -9.47
N THR A 188 12.51 5.93 -8.22
CA THR A 188 13.32 6.20 -7.03
C THR A 188 13.68 4.85 -6.40
N ALA A 189 14.91 4.72 -5.93
CA ALA A 189 15.34 3.51 -5.23
C ALA A 189 14.62 3.36 -3.88
N GLY A 190 14.52 2.12 -3.38
CA GLY A 190 13.98 1.83 -2.05
C GLY A 190 12.45 1.79 -1.96
N THR A 191 11.74 1.83 -3.08
CA THR A 191 10.29 1.61 -3.13
C THR A 191 9.91 0.57 -4.18
N THR A 192 8.67 0.08 -4.10
CA THR A 192 8.07 -0.84 -5.07
C THR A 192 7.07 -0.08 -5.94
N TYR A 193 6.94 -0.49 -7.20
CA TYR A 193 6.00 0.11 -8.14
C TYR A 193 4.88 -0.85 -8.51
N PHE A 194 3.71 -0.28 -8.82
CA PHE A 194 2.51 -1.00 -9.19
C PHE A 194 1.89 -0.37 -10.43
N LEU A 195 1.47 -1.20 -11.38
CA LEU A 195 0.68 -0.78 -12.53
C LEU A 195 -0.79 -1.04 -12.24
N HIS A 196 -1.58 0.03 -12.21
CA HIS A 196 -3.03 0.01 -12.26
C HIS A 196 -3.47 0.28 -13.70
N LEU A 197 -4.19 -0.65 -14.29
CA LEU A 197 -4.57 -0.54 -15.70
C LEU A 197 -6.06 -0.82 -15.85
N LYS A 198 -6.80 0.13 -16.42
CA LYS A 198 -8.15 -0.07 -16.91
C LYS A 198 -8.09 -0.06 -18.44
N ALA A 199 -8.36 -1.20 -19.05
CA ALA A 199 -8.22 -1.39 -20.51
C ALA A 199 -9.55 -1.72 -21.21
N GLY A 200 -10.63 -1.89 -20.43
CA GLY A 200 -11.93 -2.28 -20.96
C GLY A 200 -11.86 -3.68 -21.57
N THR A 201 -12.16 -3.79 -22.86
CA THR A 201 -12.10 -5.06 -23.61
C THR A 201 -10.70 -5.41 -24.10
N GLY A 202 -9.76 -4.46 -24.15
CA GLY A 202 -8.38 -4.68 -24.55
C GLY A 202 -7.67 -5.63 -23.58
N ILE A 203 -7.04 -6.68 -24.12
CA ILE A 203 -6.32 -7.68 -23.32
C ILE A 203 -4.83 -7.35 -23.34
N LEU A 204 -4.26 -7.05 -22.18
CA LEU A 204 -2.82 -6.85 -22.08
C LEU A 204 -2.09 -8.17 -22.39
N ARG A 205 -1.31 -8.18 -23.47
CA ARG A 205 -0.58 -9.37 -23.95
C ARG A 205 0.92 -9.31 -23.67
N ARG A 206 1.49 -8.11 -23.48
CA ARG A 206 2.90 -7.95 -23.15
C ARG A 206 3.19 -6.67 -22.36
N ILE A 207 4.14 -6.75 -21.44
CA ILE A 207 4.82 -5.58 -20.85
C ILE A 207 6.31 -5.72 -21.09
N THR A 208 6.96 -4.65 -21.56
CA THR A 208 8.42 -4.56 -21.65
C THR A 208 8.93 -3.31 -20.93
N PHE A 209 10.00 -3.44 -20.14
CA PHE A 209 10.73 -2.29 -19.60
C PHE A 209 11.78 -1.81 -20.60
N ARG A 210 11.85 -0.49 -20.79
CA ARG A 210 12.92 0.20 -21.53
C ARG A 210 13.61 1.24 -20.65
#